data_AF-A0A1Q7GYS4-F1
#
_entry.id   AF-A0A1Q7GYS4-F1
#
_cell.length_a   1.000
_cell.length_b   1.000
_cell.length_c   1.000
_cell.angle_alpha   90.00
_cell.angle_beta   90.00
_cell.angle_gamma   90.00
#
_symmetry.space_group_name_H-M   'P 1'
#
loop_
_entity.id
_entity.type
_entity.pdbx_description
1 polymer ?
#
loop_
_entity_poly.entity_id
_entity_poly.type
_entity_poly.pdbx_seq_one_letter_code
_entity_poly.pdbx_strand_id
1 'polypeptide(L)'
;MTTADPSAPGEWPYTRGIYPTMYRGKLWTMRQYAGFGTAEETNARFRHLLDAGQTGLSVAFDLPTQMGYDSDHAMAEGEVGRAGVAIDSADDMERLFHGIPLDRVSTSMTINATAAILLAMYVAVGEEQGVPLAKLQGTLQNDILKEYIARGTYIYPPEPSLRLVADIFRFTSAAKMSFNPISISGYHMREAGATAVQEIAFTFANGLEYVRRAQSAGLSINELGPRLSFFFAGYTDFFEEVAKFRAARRLWARLMREKFNADDSAARLRFHTQTGGATLTAQQPLNNVVRVALQAMAAVLGGTQSLHTNAYDEALTLPTEHSATVALRTQQLLAYETGVPDVTDPLGGSYYLESLTDQMEQDARALIDEVEAGGGAVAAIALGVFQQAIGRSAYEQQRDVEAGKRVIVGVNEYVTGDAAPPTRAPDYSKLAETQQRRLTELRKKRNADKVKQALAGVEAAARAATEPLVEPILDAVRARATLGEISDVFRAVWGVYDPR
;
A
#
# COMPACT_ATOMS: atom_id res chain seq x y z
N MET A 1 5.44 -33.11 17.97
CA MET A 1 5.41 -32.07 19.01
C MET A 1 6.25 -30.91 18.48
N THR A 2 5.61 -29.83 18.03
CA THR A 2 6.30 -28.61 17.59
C THR A 2 6.95 -27.96 18.81
N THR A 3 8.25 -27.71 18.75
CA THR A 3 8.95 -26.92 19.77
C THR A 3 8.61 -25.46 19.51
N ALA A 4 7.72 -24.89 20.32
CA ALA A 4 7.38 -23.46 20.23
C ALA A 4 8.67 -22.61 20.20
N ASP A 5 8.73 -21.63 19.30
CA ASP A 5 9.85 -20.71 19.20
C ASP A 5 10.03 -19.97 20.54
N PRO A 6 11.16 -20.15 21.24
CA PRO A 6 11.37 -19.58 22.57
C PRO A 6 11.78 -18.09 22.53
N SER A 7 11.96 -17.49 21.34
CA SER A 7 12.42 -16.11 21.21
C SER A 7 11.49 -15.10 21.89
N ALA A 8 12.09 -14.12 22.57
CA ALA A 8 11.34 -13.00 23.14
C ALA A 8 10.96 -11.98 22.04
N PRO A 9 9.94 -11.14 22.26
CA PRO A 9 9.67 -10.02 21.36
C PRO A 9 10.90 -9.11 21.20
N GLY A 10 11.12 -8.63 19.98
CA GLY A 10 12.30 -7.81 19.65
C GLY A 10 13.59 -8.59 19.44
N GLU A 11 13.58 -9.91 19.63
CA GLU A 11 14.71 -10.80 19.35
C GLU A 11 14.46 -11.62 18.08
N TRP A 12 15.52 -11.95 17.36
CA TRP A 12 15.42 -12.79 16.17
C TRP A 12 14.86 -14.18 16.54
N PRO A 13 13.94 -14.77 15.74
CA PRO A 13 13.48 -14.33 14.42
C PRO A 13 12.20 -13.47 14.43
N TYR A 14 11.93 -12.75 15.53
CA TYR A 14 10.87 -11.74 15.67
C TYR A 14 9.43 -12.27 15.56
N THR A 15 9.24 -13.58 15.75
CA THR A 15 7.92 -14.25 15.72
C THR A 15 6.92 -13.53 16.62
N ARG A 16 7.35 -13.20 17.85
CA ARG A 16 6.54 -12.53 18.88
C ARG A 16 6.45 -11.01 18.76
N GLY A 17 6.97 -10.44 17.67
CA GLY A 17 6.98 -9.00 17.41
C GLY A 17 8.39 -8.44 17.24
N ILE A 18 8.50 -7.36 16.47
CA ILE A 18 9.79 -6.76 16.08
C ILE A 18 10.39 -5.79 17.11
N TYR A 19 9.63 -5.44 18.15
CA TYR A 19 10.07 -4.54 19.22
C TYR A 19 9.87 -5.21 20.59
N PRO A 20 10.77 -5.03 21.56
CA PRO A 20 10.64 -5.66 22.88
C PRO A 20 9.35 -5.32 23.62
N THR A 21 8.90 -4.08 23.50
CA THR A 21 7.73 -3.56 24.23
C THR A 21 6.46 -3.53 23.38
N MET A 22 6.55 -3.71 22.06
CA MET A 22 5.45 -3.52 21.11
C MET A 22 4.51 -2.37 21.54
N TYR A 23 3.23 -2.65 21.75
CA TYR A 23 2.21 -1.65 22.03
C TYR A 23 2.25 -1.05 23.43
N ARG A 24 2.94 -1.71 24.38
CA ARG A 24 3.22 -1.14 25.71
C ARG A 24 4.14 0.07 25.62
N GLY A 25 4.99 0.12 24.59
CA GLY A 25 5.84 1.27 24.29
C GLY A 25 5.15 2.29 23.40
N LYS A 26 4.61 1.83 22.26
CA LYS A 26 3.91 2.69 21.31
C LYS A 26 2.83 1.88 20.58
N LEU A 27 1.60 2.37 20.62
CA LEU A 27 0.48 1.81 19.84
C LEU A 27 0.79 1.80 18.33
N TRP A 28 0.11 0.93 17.59
CA TRP A 28 0.15 0.99 16.14
C TRP A 28 -0.36 2.35 15.63
N THR A 29 0.06 2.72 14.43
CA THR A 29 -0.46 3.93 13.79
C THR A 29 -1.89 3.66 13.31
N MET A 30 -2.86 4.41 13.83
CA MET A 30 -4.23 4.42 13.33
C MET A 30 -4.23 5.24 12.05
N ARG A 31 -4.35 4.57 10.90
CA ARG A 31 -4.14 5.17 9.59
C ARG A 31 -5.30 4.84 8.67
N GLN A 32 -6.34 5.68 8.67
CA GLN A 32 -7.42 5.53 7.72
C GLN A 32 -6.97 6.01 6.33
N TYR A 33 -7.43 5.26 5.35
CA TYR A 33 -7.26 5.52 3.93
C TYR A 33 -8.39 6.44 3.53
N ALA A 34 -8.02 7.63 3.07
CA ALA A 34 -8.98 8.63 2.65
C ALA A 34 -8.46 9.37 1.42
N GLY A 35 -9.40 9.76 0.56
CA GLY A 35 -9.13 10.44 -0.69
C GLY A 35 -10.25 10.13 -1.64
N PHE A 36 -11.03 11.14 -1.98
CA PHE A 36 -11.97 11.14 -3.11
C PHE A 36 -12.51 12.53 -3.27
N GLY A 37 -12.91 12.88 -4.48
CA GLY A 37 -13.27 14.25 -4.74
C GLY A 37 -12.05 15.11 -5.09
N THR A 38 -12.13 16.40 -4.78
CA THR A 38 -11.02 17.33 -4.99
C THR A 38 -9.95 17.22 -3.90
N ALA A 39 -8.79 17.83 -4.15
CA ALA A 39 -7.73 17.98 -3.16
C ALA A 39 -8.20 18.69 -1.89
N GLU A 40 -9.03 19.73 -2.01
CA GLU A 40 -9.58 20.47 -0.86
C GLU A 40 -10.59 19.66 -0.04
N GLU A 41 -11.46 18.89 -0.71
CA GLU A 41 -12.41 18.00 -0.03
C GLU A 41 -11.67 16.89 0.73
N THR A 42 -10.64 16.31 0.10
CA THR A 42 -9.79 15.31 0.73
C THR A 42 -9.00 15.91 1.91
N ASN A 43 -8.46 17.12 1.76
CA ASN A 43 -7.81 17.85 2.85
C ASN A 43 -8.73 18.09 4.03
N ALA A 44 -9.98 18.48 3.79
CA ALA A 44 -10.98 18.66 4.84
C ALA A 44 -11.23 17.35 5.61
N ARG A 45 -11.33 16.21 4.90
CA ARG A 45 -11.46 14.89 5.54
C ARG A 45 -10.20 14.48 6.32
N PHE A 46 -9.00 14.79 5.82
CA PHE A 46 -7.77 14.56 6.57
C PHE A 46 -7.78 15.31 7.89
N ARG A 47 -8.13 16.61 7.88
CA ARG A 47 -8.23 17.41 9.11
C ARG A 47 -9.29 16.87 10.06
N HIS A 48 -10.47 16.50 9.55
CA HIS A 48 -11.51 15.86 10.36
C HIS A 48 -11.02 14.58 11.05
N LEU A 49 -10.34 13.68 10.32
CA LEU A 49 -9.83 12.44 10.88
C LEU A 49 -8.70 12.68 11.89
N LEU A 50 -7.80 13.63 11.62
CA LEU A 50 -6.76 14.04 12.57
C LEU A 50 -7.39 14.58 13.87
N ASP A 51 -8.39 15.45 13.78
CA ASP A 51 -9.13 15.97 14.93
C ASP A 51 -9.88 14.83 15.68
N ALA A 52 -10.33 13.80 14.96
CA ALA A 52 -10.99 12.62 15.53
C ALA A 52 -10.02 11.58 16.15
N GLY A 53 -8.71 11.83 16.12
CA GLY A 53 -7.67 11.02 16.76
C GLY A 53 -6.89 10.09 15.83
N GLN A 54 -6.95 10.28 14.51
CA GLN A 54 -6.06 9.60 13.57
C GLN A 54 -4.61 10.05 13.78
N THR A 55 -3.65 9.12 13.66
CA THR A 55 -2.22 9.39 13.95
C THR A 55 -1.30 9.36 12.72
N GLY A 56 -1.84 9.08 11.53
CA GLY A 56 -1.14 9.21 10.26
C GLY A 56 -2.11 9.28 9.09
N LEU A 57 -1.72 9.94 8.00
CA LEU A 57 -2.55 10.08 6.78
C LEU A 57 -2.30 8.92 5.82
N SER A 58 -3.31 8.50 5.08
CA SER A 58 -3.12 7.63 3.92
C SER A 58 -3.96 8.12 2.76
N VAL A 59 -3.29 8.49 1.66
CA VAL A 59 -3.90 9.14 0.50
C VAL A 59 -4.31 8.12 -0.54
N ALA A 60 -5.59 8.14 -0.90
CA ALA A 60 -6.14 7.43 -2.06
C ALA A 60 -6.18 8.34 -3.28
N PHE A 61 -5.56 7.93 -4.39
CA PHE A 61 -5.54 8.68 -5.65
C PHE A 61 -6.53 8.10 -6.66
N ASP A 62 -7.07 8.92 -7.55
CA ASP A 62 -7.97 8.43 -8.60
C ASP A 62 -7.23 7.57 -9.65
N LEU A 63 -7.98 6.90 -10.52
CA LEU A 63 -7.38 6.05 -11.56
C LEU A 63 -6.50 6.84 -12.56
N PRO A 64 -6.90 8.04 -13.05
CA PRO A 64 -6.04 8.85 -13.91
C PRO A 64 -4.66 9.14 -13.29
N THR A 65 -4.61 9.61 -12.04
CA THR A 65 -3.37 9.89 -11.30
C THR A 65 -2.50 8.63 -11.19
N GLN A 66 -3.12 7.49 -10.87
CA GLN A 66 -2.42 6.21 -10.77
C GLN A 66 -1.87 5.71 -12.10
N MET A 67 -2.59 5.98 -13.19
CA MET A 67 -2.27 5.55 -14.55
C MET A 67 -1.44 6.57 -15.34
N GLY A 68 -1.02 7.68 -14.73
CA GLY A 68 -0.15 8.66 -15.38
C GLY A 68 -0.87 9.55 -16.38
N TYR A 69 -2.16 9.82 -16.20
CA TYR A 69 -2.96 10.68 -17.08
C TYR A 69 -3.42 11.92 -16.33
N ASP A 70 -3.26 13.08 -16.97
CA ASP A 70 -3.89 14.31 -16.50
C ASP A 70 -5.42 14.21 -16.62
N SER A 71 -6.13 14.96 -15.78
CA SER A 71 -7.59 14.99 -15.71
C SER A 71 -8.30 15.48 -16.99
N ASP A 72 -7.57 16.07 -17.94
CA ASP A 72 -8.08 16.46 -19.26
C ASP A 72 -7.73 15.49 -20.39
N HIS A 73 -7.05 14.38 -20.08
CA HIS A 73 -6.73 13.33 -21.03
C HIS A 73 -7.98 12.48 -21.34
N ALA A 74 -8.12 12.00 -22.58
CA ALA A 74 -9.28 11.22 -23.01
C ALA A 74 -9.50 9.93 -22.18
N MET A 75 -8.41 9.26 -21.79
CA MET A 75 -8.48 8.07 -20.90
C MET A 75 -8.93 8.38 -19.47
N ALA A 76 -9.00 9.65 -19.07
CA ALA A 76 -9.44 10.06 -17.74
C ALA A 76 -10.95 10.32 -17.65
N GLU A 77 -11.66 10.34 -18.79
CA GLU A 77 -13.09 10.63 -18.85
C GLU A 77 -13.89 9.68 -17.96
N GLY A 78 -14.70 10.24 -17.06
CA GLY A 78 -15.54 9.48 -16.12
C GLY A 78 -14.85 8.99 -14.84
N GLU A 79 -13.51 9.12 -14.74
CA GLU A 79 -12.74 8.57 -13.62
C GLU A 79 -12.07 9.63 -12.73
N VAL A 80 -12.06 10.89 -13.16
CA VAL A 80 -11.48 12.01 -12.39
C VAL A 80 -12.15 12.15 -11.02
N GLY A 81 -11.35 12.01 -9.96
CA GLY A 81 -11.81 12.15 -8.58
C GLY A 81 -12.71 11.01 -8.06
N ARG A 82 -12.89 9.93 -8.85
CA ARG A 82 -13.88 8.88 -8.58
C ARG A 82 -13.44 7.86 -7.56
N ALA A 83 -12.29 7.24 -7.82
CA ALA A 83 -11.69 6.22 -6.95
C ALA A 83 -10.77 6.82 -5.87
N GLY A 84 -10.47 8.11 -5.96
CA GLY A 84 -9.51 8.80 -5.11
C GLY A 84 -9.42 10.28 -5.43
N VAL A 85 -8.47 10.98 -4.83
CA VAL A 85 -8.20 12.39 -5.13
C VAL A 85 -7.50 12.53 -6.49
N ALA A 86 -7.92 13.50 -7.29
CA ALA A 86 -7.27 13.86 -8.56
C ALA A 86 -6.04 14.75 -8.31
N ILE A 87 -4.87 14.36 -8.81
CA ILE A 87 -3.61 15.11 -8.70
C ILE A 87 -2.92 15.14 -10.06
N ASP A 88 -2.93 16.31 -10.72
CA ASP A 88 -2.23 16.48 -11.99
C ASP A 88 -0.90 17.23 -11.82
N SER A 89 -0.74 17.97 -10.72
CA SER A 89 0.39 18.88 -10.55
C SER A 89 0.78 19.09 -9.08
N ALA A 90 1.94 19.72 -8.86
CA ALA A 90 2.37 20.14 -7.53
C ALA A 90 1.35 21.07 -6.84
N ASP A 91 0.61 21.88 -7.60
CA ASP A 91 -0.40 22.79 -7.04
C ASP A 91 -1.60 22.01 -6.43
N ASP A 92 -1.93 20.83 -6.98
CA ASP A 92 -2.98 19.98 -6.40
C ASP A 92 -2.49 19.28 -5.14
N MET A 93 -1.21 18.87 -5.13
CA MET A 93 -0.55 18.34 -3.95
C MET A 93 -0.46 19.39 -2.83
N GLU A 94 -0.18 20.65 -3.18
CA GLU A 94 -0.18 21.78 -2.24
C GLU A 94 -1.57 21.96 -1.59
N ARG A 95 -2.64 21.95 -2.41
CA ARG A 95 -4.03 22.02 -1.91
C ARG A 95 -4.37 20.85 -1.00
N LEU A 96 -3.94 19.65 -1.37
CA LEU A 96 -4.18 18.43 -0.60
C LEU A 96 -3.58 18.51 0.81
N PHE A 97 -2.40 19.11 0.94
CA PHE A 97 -1.68 19.26 2.21
C PHE A 97 -1.74 20.66 2.81
N HIS A 98 -2.62 21.52 2.30
CA HIS A 98 -2.77 22.88 2.81
C HIS A 98 -3.08 22.87 4.31
N GLY A 99 -2.25 23.56 5.10
CA GLY A 99 -2.38 23.63 6.55
C GLY A 99 -1.98 22.36 7.32
N ILE A 100 -1.44 21.34 6.66
CA ILE A 100 -0.95 20.10 7.29
C ILE A 100 0.58 20.15 7.37
N PRO A 101 1.19 20.14 8.58
CA PRO A 101 2.64 20.22 8.75
C PRO A 101 3.32 18.89 8.40
N LEU A 102 3.99 18.84 7.24
CA LEU A 102 4.61 17.61 6.70
C LEU A 102 5.82 17.09 7.49
N ASP A 103 6.36 17.88 8.41
CA ASP A 103 7.44 17.48 9.33
C ASP A 103 6.91 16.74 10.58
N ARG A 104 5.59 16.79 10.83
CA ARG A 104 4.94 16.24 12.04
C ARG A 104 3.95 15.13 11.72
N VAL A 105 3.29 15.19 10.57
CA VAL A 105 2.28 14.21 10.18
C VAL A 105 2.86 13.23 9.17
N SER A 106 2.89 11.95 9.53
CA SER A 106 3.36 10.89 8.61
C SER A 106 2.31 10.60 7.53
N THR A 107 2.71 10.73 6.26
CA THR A 107 1.83 10.56 5.10
C THR A 107 2.16 9.29 4.33
N SER A 108 1.19 8.38 4.22
CA SER A 108 1.27 7.23 3.30
C SER A 108 0.60 7.59 1.98
N MET A 109 1.24 7.25 0.87
CA MET A 109 0.71 7.46 -0.48
C MET A 109 0.56 6.11 -1.18
N THR A 110 -0.70 5.70 -1.42
CA THR A 110 -1.01 4.45 -2.15
C THR A 110 -0.88 4.68 -3.65
N ILE A 111 0.36 4.76 -4.10
CA ILE A 111 0.72 5.07 -5.48
C ILE A 111 1.89 4.20 -5.94
N ASN A 112 1.89 3.79 -7.21
CA ASN A 112 2.80 2.77 -7.75
C ASN A 112 3.49 3.21 -9.04
N ALA A 113 2.86 3.05 -10.22
CA ALA A 113 3.51 3.37 -11.50
C ALA A 113 3.96 4.84 -11.60
N THR A 114 3.24 5.76 -10.97
CA THR A 114 3.60 7.19 -10.88
C THR A 114 4.27 7.58 -9.55
N ALA A 115 4.69 6.63 -8.72
CA ALA A 115 5.21 6.89 -7.37
C ALA A 115 6.37 7.89 -7.33
N ALA A 116 7.29 7.85 -8.29
CA ALA A 116 8.40 8.80 -8.38
C ALA A 116 7.92 10.25 -8.60
N ILE A 117 6.85 10.43 -9.39
CA ILE A 117 6.26 11.73 -9.69
C ILE A 117 5.55 12.28 -8.45
N LEU A 118 4.72 11.47 -7.79
CA LEU A 118 4.01 11.91 -6.58
C LEU A 118 4.98 12.13 -5.40
N LEU A 119 6.08 11.37 -5.31
CA LEU A 119 7.16 11.66 -4.37
C LEU A 119 7.78 13.02 -4.65
N ALA A 120 8.10 13.32 -5.91
CA ALA A 120 8.65 14.62 -6.30
C ALA A 120 7.68 15.77 -6.01
N MET A 121 6.38 15.60 -6.25
CA MET A 121 5.35 16.57 -5.86
C MET A 121 5.28 16.76 -4.33
N TYR A 122 5.31 15.67 -3.57
CA TYR A 122 5.33 15.73 -2.10
C TYR A 122 6.58 16.45 -1.56
N VAL A 123 7.74 16.19 -2.17
CA VAL A 123 8.99 16.88 -1.86
C VAL A 123 8.89 18.37 -2.17
N ALA A 124 8.40 18.75 -3.35
CA ALA A 124 8.25 20.15 -3.73
C ALA A 124 7.32 20.91 -2.77
N VAL A 125 6.20 20.31 -2.35
CA VAL A 125 5.31 20.91 -1.33
C VAL A 125 6.03 21.01 0.02
N GLY A 126 6.82 20.00 0.41
CA GLY A 126 7.66 20.07 1.60
C GLY A 126 8.67 21.23 1.56
N GLU A 127 9.33 21.44 0.42
CA GLU A 127 10.26 22.55 0.20
C GLU A 127 9.54 23.91 0.29
N GLU A 128 8.36 24.03 -0.30
CA GLU A 128 7.52 25.24 -0.24
C GLU A 128 7.04 25.55 1.20
N GLN A 129 6.85 24.51 2.03
CA GLN A 129 6.59 24.65 3.47
C GLN A 129 7.86 24.88 4.32
N GLY A 130 9.06 24.88 3.72
CA GLY A 130 10.33 25.01 4.42
C GLY A 130 10.74 23.77 5.23
N VAL A 131 10.22 22.59 4.89
CA VAL A 131 10.53 21.32 5.56
C VAL A 131 11.76 20.66 4.92
N PRO A 132 12.84 20.38 5.68
CA PRO A 132 13.98 19.64 5.16
C PRO A 132 13.61 18.21 4.73
N LEU A 133 14.20 17.70 3.64
CA LEU A 133 13.94 16.34 3.13
C LEU A 133 14.02 15.25 4.22
N ALA A 134 15.04 15.32 5.08
CA ALA A 134 15.26 14.36 6.17
C ALA A 134 14.10 14.32 7.20
N LYS A 135 13.29 15.40 7.29
CA LYS A 135 12.13 15.50 8.17
C LYS A 135 10.81 15.10 7.51
N LEU A 136 10.77 14.91 6.20
CA LEU A 136 9.60 14.38 5.54
C LEU A 136 9.38 12.93 5.97
N GLN A 137 8.20 12.68 6.55
CA GLN A 137 7.82 11.37 7.08
C GLN A 137 6.70 10.75 6.27
N GLY A 138 6.85 9.48 5.92
CA GLY A 138 5.82 8.83 5.12
C GLY A 138 6.18 7.45 4.58
N THR A 139 5.32 6.98 3.69
CA THR A 139 5.48 5.71 2.97
C THR A 139 4.96 5.89 1.55
N LEU A 140 5.67 5.38 0.55
CA LEU A 140 5.10 5.12 -0.77
C LEU A 140 4.73 3.64 -0.85
N GLN A 141 3.65 3.30 -1.55
CA GLN A 141 3.38 1.91 -1.86
C GLN A 141 4.46 1.36 -2.80
N ASN A 142 4.68 1.99 -3.96
CA ASN A 142 5.83 1.76 -4.86
C ASN A 142 6.14 0.28 -5.17
N ASP A 143 5.15 -0.60 -5.08
CA ASP A 143 5.27 -2.02 -5.38
C ASP A 143 4.66 -2.24 -6.76
N ILE A 144 5.49 -2.13 -7.80
CA ILE A 144 5.02 -2.34 -9.18
C ILE A 144 4.75 -3.82 -9.49
N LEU A 145 5.42 -4.78 -8.82
CA LEU A 145 5.31 -6.20 -9.17
C LEU A 145 3.89 -6.70 -8.90
N LYS A 146 3.30 -6.31 -7.76
CA LYS A 146 1.89 -6.64 -7.48
C LYS A 146 0.87 -5.95 -8.39
N GLU A 147 1.26 -4.90 -9.12
CA GLU A 147 0.39 -4.31 -10.16
C GLU A 147 0.15 -5.29 -11.30
N TYR A 148 1.22 -5.95 -11.78
CA TYR A 148 1.11 -6.94 -12.86
C TYR A 148 0.40 -8.23 -12.40
N ILE A 149 0.43 -8.52 -11.09
CA ILE A 149 -0.16 -9.73 -10.51
C ILE A 149 -1.66 -9.58 -10.23
N ALA A 150 -2.07 -8.49 -9.56
CA ALA A 150 -3.41 -8.43 -8.98
C ALA A 150 -4.12 -7.07 -9.09
N ARG A 151 -3.39 -5.94 -9.15
CA ARG A 151 -4.00 -4.61 -9.01
C ARG A 151 -4.27 -3.88 -10.32
N GLY A 152 -3.42 -4.08 -11.35
CA GLY A 152 -3.68 -3.59 -12.70
C GLY A 152 -3.33 -2.13 -13.00
N THR A 153 -2.70 -1.38 -12.08
CA THR A 153 -2.35 0.03 -12.29
C THR A 153 -0.87 0.22 -12.66
N TYR A 154 -0.43 -0.50 -13.68
CA TYR A 154 0.89 -0.36 -14.30
C TYR A 154 0.83 0.58 -15.51
N ILE A 155 1.99 1.14 -15.90
CA ILE A 155 2.12 1.93 -17.14
C ILE A 155 3.19 1.29 -18.03
N TYR A 156 4.42 1.20 -17.52
CA TYR A 156 5.58 0.76 -18.29
C TYR A 156 5.83 -0.76 -18.14
N PRO A 157 6.64 -1.38 -19.00
CA PRO A 157 7.09 -2.76 -18.81
C PRO A 157 7.82 -2.98 -17.46
N PRO A 158 7.96 -4.24 -16.99
CA PRO A 158 8.52 -4.53 -15.66
C PRO A 158 9.92 -3.95 -15.41
N GLU A 159 10.87 -4.11 -16.35
CA GLU A 159 12.25 -3.66 -16.17
C GLU A 159 12.40 -2.14 -15.96
N PRO A 160 11.87 -1.25 -16.84
CA PRO A 160 11.94 0.19 -16.60
C PRO A 160 11.17 0.61 -15.33
N SER A 161 10.10 -0.10 -14.96
CA SER A 161 9.38 0.19 -13.72
C SER A 161 10.18 -0.20 -12.47
N LEU A 162 10.88 -1.33 -12.48
CA LEU A 162 11.79 -1.73 -11.41
C LEU A 162 12.97 -0.76 -11.28
N ARG A 163 13.43 -0.17 -12.40
CA ARG A 163 14.43 0.91 -12.38
C ARG A 163 13.92 2.14 -11.63
N LEU A 164 12.68 2.57 -11.83
CA LEU A 164 12.08 3.68 -11.05
C LEU A 164 12.05 3.36 -9.55
N VAL A 165 11.68 2.12 -9.18
CA VAL A 165 11.67 1.69 -7.77
C VAL A 165 13.07 1.78 -7.16
N ALA A 166 14.09 1.24 -7.85
CA ALA A 166 15.47 1.29 -7.39
C ALA A 166 16.00 2.72 -7.26
N ASP A 167 15.60 3.62 -8.16
CA ASP A 167 16.02 5.02 -8.11
C ASP A 167 15.35 5.79 -6.96
N ILE A 168 14.09 5.47 -6.61
CA ILE A 168 13.46 5.97 -5.38
C ILE A 168 14.24 5.51 -4.14
N PHE A 169 14.73 4.26 -4.12
CA PHE A 169 15.55 3.77 -3.00
C PHE A 169 16.86 4.56 -2.88
N ARG A 170 17.53 4.80 -4.00
CA ARG A 170 18.75 5.61 -4.06
C ARG A 170 18.49 7.03 -3.56
N PHE A 171 17.48 7.71 -4.10
CA PHE A 171 17.16 9.09 -3.76
C PHE A 171 16.82 9.26 -2.27
N THR A 172 15.92 8.42 -1.76
CA THR A 172 15.46 8.51 -0.37
C THR A 172 16.56 8.17 0.64
N SER A 173 17.43 7.20 0.31
CA SER A 173 18.61 6.85 1.11
C SER A 173 19.66 7.97 1.12
N ALA A 174 20.02 8.49 -0.06
CA ALA A 174 21.00 9.57 -0.19
C ALA A 174 20.55 10.85 0.54
N ALA A 175 19.26 11.18 0.46
CA ALA A 175 18.67 12.31 1.18
C ALA A 175 18.39 12.03 2.67
N LYS A 176 18.67 10.82 3.16
CA LYS A 176 18.44 10.36 4.54
C LYS A 176 17.00 10.65 5.01
N MET A 177 16.04 10.45 4.13
CA MET A 177 14.62 10.73 4.41
C MET A 177 14.10 9.82 5.53
N SER A 178 13.25 10.33 6.40
CA SER A 178 12.50 9.50 7.36
C SER A 178 11.28 8.85 6.71
N PHE A 179 11.51 8.24 5.55
CA PHE A 179 10.48 7.82 4.61
C PHE A 179 10.68 6.33 4.28
N ASN A 180 9.60 5.55 4.25
CA ASN A 180 9.63 4.16 3.80
C ASN A 180 9.42 4.16 2.27
N PRO A 181 10.43 3.82 1.46
CA PRO A 181 10.35 4.06 0.02
C PRO A 181 9.51 3.02 -0.73
N ILE A 182 9.06 1.97 -0.04
CA ILE A 182 8.18 0.92 -0.57
C ILE A 182 7.36 0.29 0.55
N SER A 183 6.17 -0.16 0.19
CA SER A 183 5.31 -1.04 0.97
C SER A 183 5.01 -2.29 0.15
N ILE A 184 5.79 -3.35 0.36
CA ILE A 184 5.72 -4.62 -0.39
C ILE A 184 4.42 -5.33 -0.01
N SER A 185 3.50 -5.46 -0.96
CA SER A 185 2.08 -5.58 -0.67
C SER A 185 1.48 -6.93 -1.04
N GLY A 186 1.04 -7.69 -0.04
CA GLY A 186 0.19 -8.87 -0.17
C GLY A 186 -1.31 -8.58 -0.21
N TYR A 187 -1.76 -7.45 0.35
CA TYR A 187 -3.17 -7.07 0.45
C TYR A 187 -3.95 -7.31 -0.85
N HIS A 188 -3.49 -6.74 -1.96
CA HIS A 188 -4.17 -6.80 -3.25
C HIS A 188 -4.25 -8.22 -3.81
N MET A 189 -3.22 -9.05 -3.58
CA MET A 189 -3.25 -10.45 -4.01
C MET A 189 -4.28 -11.25 -3.20
N ARG A 190 -4.39 -10.98 -1.90
CA ARG A 190 -5.40 -11.57 -1.03
C ARG A 190 -6.82 -11.12 -1.41
N GLU A 191 -7.02 -9.83 -1.70
CA GLU A 191 -8.27 -9.27 -2.24
C GLU A 191 -8.65 -9.87 -3.60
N ALA A 192 -7.67 -10.18 -4.45
CA ALA A 192 -7.89 -10.86 -5.73
C ALA A 192 -8.19 -12.36 -5.60
N GLY A 193 -8.06 -12.93 -4.39
CA GLY A 193 -8.43 -14.32 -4.09
C GLY A 193 -7.29 -15.24 -3.65
N ALA A 194 -6.10 -14.73 -3.37
CA ALA A 194 -5.00 -15.55 -2.84
C ALA A 194 -5.37 -16.18 -1.47
N THR A 195 -4.80 -17.34 -1.18
CA THR A 195 -4.80 -17.89 0.19
C THR A 195 -3.84 -17.10 1.10
N ALA A 196 -3.92 -17.27 2.43
CA ALA A 196 -3.00 -16.62 3.37
C ALA A 196 -1.53 -17.03 3.11
N VAL A 197 -1.33 -18.30 2.75
CA VAL A 197 -0.01 -18.86 2.38
C VAL A 197 0.50 -18.23 1.08
N GLN A 198 -0.35 -18.14 0.04
CA GLN A 198 0.00 -17.48 -1.22
C GLN A 198 0.30 -16.00 -1.01
N GLU A 199 -0.44 -15.31 -0.15
CA GLU A 199 -0.19 -13.92 0.20
C GLU A 199 1.21 -13.73 0.77
N ILE A 200 1.65 -14.54 1.74
CA ILE A 200 3.03 -14.48 2.26
C ILE A 200 4.03 -14.76 1.14
N ALA A 201 3.85 -15.88 0.45
CA ALA A 201 4.84 -16.39 -0.50
C ALA A 201 5.08 -15.41 -1.66
N PHE A 202 4.01 -14.92 -2.29
CA PHE A 202 4.12 -14.05 -3.45
C PHE A 202 4.61 -12.65 -3.05
N THR A 203 4.22 -12.16 -1.87
CA THR A 203 4.74 -10.89 -1.33
C THR A 203 6.24 -10.99 -1.10
N PHE A 204 6.72 -12.10 -0.54
CA PHE A 204 8.15 -12.28 -0.29
C PHE A 204 8.94 -12.54 -1.55
N ALA A 205 8.39 -13.25 -2.54
CA ALA A 205 9.01 -13.34 -3.86
C ALA A 205 9.27 -11.95 -4.48
N ASN A 206 8.28 -11.04 -4.41
CA ASN A 206 8.45 -9.65 -4.82
C ASN A 206 9.50 -8.93 -3.96
N GLY A 207 9.45 -9.11 -2.64
CA GLY A 207 10.41 -8.51 -1.71
C GLY A 207 11.86 -8.92 -1.98
N LEU A 208 12.12 -10.20 -2.27
CA LEU A 208 13.44 -10.70 -2.64
C LEU A 208 13.95 -10.03 -3.93
N GLU A 209 13.07 -9.85 -4.92
CA GLU A 209 13.41 -9.14 -6.15
C GLU A 209 13.79 -7.68 -5.88
N TYR A 210 13.00 -6.96 -5.06
CA TYR A 210 13.32 -5.58 -4.70
C TYR A 210 14.66 -5.44 -3.97
N VAL A 211 14.97 -6.36 -3.06
CA VAL A 211 16.27 -6.39 -2.36
C VAL A 211 17.43 -6.63 -3.35
N ARG A 212 17.27 -7.54 -4.32
CA ARG A 212 18.26 -7.74 -5.39
C ARG A 212 18.49 -6.48 -6.21
N ARG A 213 17.41 -5.81 -6.63
CA ARG A 213 17.49 -4.56 -7.41
C ARG A 213 18.20 -3.45 -6.63
N ALA A 214 17.95 -3.35 -5.33
CA ALA A 214 18.67 -2.43 -4.46
C ALA A 214 20.18 -2.73 -4.41
N GLN A 215 20.57 -4.00 -4.24
CA GLN A 215 21.98 -4.40 -4.26
C GLN A 215 22.65 -4.14 -5.62
N SER A 216 21.97 -4.46 -6.72
CA SER A 216 22.48 -4.19 -8.07
C SER A 216 22.64 -2.69 -8.34
N ALA A 217 21.84 -1.84 -7.69
CA ALA A 217 21.99 -0.38 -7.71
C ALA A 217 23.08 0.14 -6.73
N GLY A 218 23.82 -0.74 -6.06
CA GLY A 218 24.90 -0.39 -5.15
C GLY A 218 24.46 0.05 -3.76
N LEU A 219 23.20 -0.19 -3.37
CA LEU A 219 22.68 0.19 -2.06
C LEU A 219 23.02 -0.86 -1.00
N SER A 220 23.40 -0.41 0.19
CA SER A 220 23.58 -1.28 1.35
C SER A 220 22.24 -1.78 1.86
N ILE A 221 22.08 -3.11 1.93
CA ILE A 221 20.85 -3.73 2.47
C ILE A 221 20.68 -3.44 3.96
N ASN A 222 21.77 -3.28 4.70
CA ASN A 222 21.69 -2.93 6.13
C ASN A 222 21.28 -1.46 6.35
N GLU A 223 21.47 -0.59 5.35
CA GLU A 223 20.99 0.80 5.40
C GLU A 223 19.54 0.92 4.89
N LEU A 224 19.20 0.19 3.81
CA LEU A 224 17.87 0.24 3.20
C LEU A 224 16.84 -0.62 3.93
N GLY A 225 17.22 -1.81 4.40
CA GLY A 225 16.34 -2.80 5.04
C GLY A 225 15.49 -2.23 6.17
N PRO A 226 16.05 -1.41 7.10
CA PRO A 226 15.27 -0.73 8.13
C PRO A 226 14.21 0.25 7.61
N ARG A 227 14.19 0.57 6.31
CA ARG A 227 13.19 1.40 5.63
C ARG A 227 12.21 0.62 4.76
N LEU A 228 12.48 -0.65 4.46
CA LEU A 228 11.51 -1.52 3.78
C LEU A 228 10.29 -1.77 4.68
N SER A 229 9.10 -1.68 4.11
CA SER A 229 7.85 -1.97 4.80
C SER A 229 6.98 -2.91 3.98
N PHE A 230 6.00 -3.52 4.62
CA PHE A 230 5.09 -4.49 4.01
C PHE A 230 3.64 -4.08 4.22
N PHE A 231 2.74 -4.67 3.44
CA PHE A 231 1.31 -4.42 3.55
C PHE A 231 0.49 -5.69 3.32
N PHE A 232 -0.24 -6.14 4.33
CA PHE A 232 -1.03 -7.37 4.30
C PHE A 232 -2.52 -7.10 4.54
N ALA A 233 -3.37 -8.00 4.07
CA ALA A 233 -4.77 -8.02 4.47
C ALA A 233 -4.96 -8.64 5.86
N GLY A 234 -6.08 -8.33 6.52
CA GLY A 234 -6.58 -9.00 7.71
C GLY A 234 -7.97 -9.53 7.44
N TYR A 235 -8.08 -10.82 7.17
CA TYR A 235 -9.34 -11.50 6.81
C TYR A 235 -10.08 -12.10 8.02
N THR A 236 -11.23 -12.72 7.76
CA THR A 236 -12.19 -13.15 8.78
C THR A 236 -11.73 -14.38 9.59
N ASP A 237 -10.87 -15.24 9.06
CA ASP A 237 -10.33 -16.36 9.86
C ASP A 237 -9.30 -15.82 10.86
N PHE A 238 -9.76 -15.64 12.09
CA PHE A 238 -9.03 -14.95 13.13
C PHE A 238 -7.67 -15.60 13.45
N PHE A 239 -7.63 -16.92 13.62
CA PHE A 239 -6.38 -17.59 13.98
C PHE A 239 -5.46 -17.75 12.77
N GLU A 240 -6.01 -17.97 11.57
CA GLU A 240 -5.24 -17.96 10.32
C GLU A 240 -4.46 -16.64 10.19
N GLU A 241 -5.14 -15.50 10.36
CA GLU A 241 -4.51 -14.20 10.15
C GLU A 241 -3.46 -13.86 11.23
N VAL A 242 -3.73 -14.19 12.51
CA VAL A 242 -2.70 -14.05 13.56
C VAL A 242 -1.48 -14.93 13.24
N ALA A 243 -1.69 -16.19 12.85
CA ALA A 243 -0.60 -17.10 12.51
C ALA A 243 0.19 -16.60 11.31
N LYS A 244 -0.50 -16.06 10.29
CA LYS A 244 0.08 -15.51 9.07
C LYS A 244 1.08 -14.40 9.40
N PHE A 245 0.69 -13.43 10.24
CA PHE A 245 1.58 -12.32 10.59
C PHE A 245 2.82 -12.77 11.39
N ARG A 246 2.66 -13.77 12.28
CA ARG A 246 3.78 -14.36 13.03
C ARG A 246 4.73 -15.12 12.10
N ALA A 247 4.19 -15.96 11.22
CA ALA A 247 4.94 -16.73 10.25
C ALA A 247 5.69 -15.82 9.26
N ALA A 248 5.02 -14.78 8.76
CA ALA A 248 5.61 -13.78 7.87
C ALA A 248 6.87 -13.14 8.47
N ARG A 249 6.82 -12.68 9.73
CA ARG A 249 8.00 -12.09 10.39
C ARG A 249 9.16 -13.06 10.48
N ARG A 250 8.89 -14.28 10.96
CA ARG A 250 9.90 -15.33 11.15
C ARG A 250 10.55 -15.72 9.82
N LEU A 251 9.74 -15.93 8.79
CA LEU A 251 10.20 -16.31 7.47
C LEU A 251 10.99 -15.18 6.80
N TRP A 252 10.52 -13.93 6.84
CA TRP A 252 11.27 -12.80 6.28
C TRP A 252 12.63 -12.62 6.94
N ALA A 253 12.68 -12.70 8.27
CA ALA A 253 13.93 -12.55 9.02
C ALA A 253 14.96 -13.63 8.65
N ARG A 254 14.50 -14.87 8.39
CA ARG A 254 15.33 -15.98 7.89
C ARG A 254 15.79 -15.73 6.46
N LEU A 255 14.88 -15.40 5.55
CA LEU A 255 15.20 -15.12 4.15
C LEU A 255 16.22 -13.99 3.99
N MET A 256 16.06 -12.89 4.74
CA MET A 256 16.97 -11.75 4.70
C MET A 256 18.39 -12.11 5.16
N ARG A 257 18.51 -12.92 6.20
CA ARG A 257 19.82 -13.43 6.66
C ARG A 257 20.42 -14.43 5.67
N GLU A 258 19.64 -15.43 5.26
CA GLU A 258 20.08 -16.53 4.39
C GLU A 258 20.52 -16.06 3.00
N LYS A 259 19.76 -15.14 2.39
CA LYS A 259 19.99 -14.72 0.99
C LYS A 259 20.83 -13.45 0.86
N PHE A 260 20.84 -12.58 1.86
CA PHE A 260 21.43 -11.25 1.75
C PHE A 260 22.39 -10.87 2.89
N ASN A 261 22.66 -11.77 3.84
CA ASN A 261 23.50 -11.51 5.01
C ASN A 261 23.04 -10.26 5.79
N ALA A 262 21.73 -10.02 5.83
CA ALA A 262 21.16 -8.86 6.50
C ALA A 262 21.37 -8.93 8.02
N ASP A 263 21.63 -7.78 8.64
CA ASP A 263 21.64 -7.68 10.09
C ASP A 263 20.22 -7.66 10.69
N ASP A 264 20.16 -7.66 12.01
CA ASP A 264 18.92 -7.62 12.79
C ASP A 264 18.02 -6.43 12.46
N SER A 265 18.61 -5.29 12.13
CA SER A 265 17.83 -4.08 11.82
C SER A 265 17.15 -4.19 10.46
N ALA A 266 17.83 -4.76 9.47
CA ALA A 266 17.33 -4.98 8.12
C ALA A 266 16.39 -6.20 8.01
N ALA A 267 16.52 -7.17 8.91
CA ALA A 267 15.69 -8.39 8.92
C ALA A 267 14.29 -8.20 9.56
N ARG A 268 14.00 -7.04 10.18
CA ARG A 268 12.71 -6.77 10.80
C ARG A 268 11.63 -6.50 9.75
N LEU A 269 10.58 -7.31 9.77
CA LEU A 269 9.39 -7.08 8.95
C LEU A 269 8.45 -6.09 9.66
N ARG A 270 8.45 -4.83 9.19
CA ARG A 270 7.48 -3.81 9.58
C ARG A 270 6.33 -3.82 8.58
N PHE A 271 5.09 -3.92 9.05
CA PHE A 271 3.95 -4.02 8.14
C PHE A 271 2.75 -3.15 8.54
N HIS A 272 2.05 -2.69 7.51
CA HIS A 272 0.69 -2.20 7.58
C HIS A 272 -0.29 -3.35 7.39
N THR A 273 -1.46 -3.25 8.04
CA THR A 273 -2.58 -4.16 7.79
C THR A 273 -3.81 -3.35 7.38
N GLN A 274 -4.56 -3.87 6.42
CA GLN A 274 -5.91 -3.40 6.10
C GLN A 274 -6.88 -4.56 6.26
N THR A 275 -8.01 -4.34 6.92
CA THR A 275 -9.07 -5.35 7.05
C THR A 275 -9.60 -5.75 5.66
N GLY A 276 -10.02 -7.00 5.47
CA GLY A 276 -10.34 -7.53 4.13
C GLY A 276 -11.58 -6.89 3.50
N GLY A 277 -11.41 -6.15 2.40
CA GLY A 277 -12.49 -5.48 1.67
C GLY A 277 -13.46 -6.47 1.04
N ALA A 278 -12.93 -7.49 0.36
CA ALA A 278 -13.68 -8.56 -0.27
C ALA A 278 -14.54 -9.41 0.69
N THR A 279 -14.32 -9.28 2.01
CA THR A 279 -15.11 -9.99 3.03
C THR A 279 -16.35 -9.23 3.48
N LEU A 280 -16.47 -7.95 3.09
CA LEU A 280 -17.57 -7.07 3.50
C LEU A 280 -18.72 -7.14 2.51
N THR A 281 -19.95 -7.04 3.02
CA THR A 281 -21.15 -7.31 2.23
C THR A 281 -21.97 -6.05 2.01
N ALA A 282 -22.58 -5.93 0.83
CA ALA A 282 -23.55 -4.88 0.51
C ALA A 282 -24.86 -5.08 1.27
N GLN A 283 -25.24 -6.34 1.48
CA GLN A 283 -26.39 -6.76 2.26
C GLN A 283 -26.06 -6.67 3.75
N GLN A 284 -27.01 -6.18 4.56
CA GLN A 284 -26.86 -6.03 6.02
C GLN A 284 -25.50 -5.39 6.41
N PRO A 285 -25.16 -4.19 5.89
CA PRO A 285 -23.82 -3.64 6.00
C PRO A 285 -23.36 -3.38 7.43
N LEU A 286 -24.26 -3.27 8.41
CA LEU A 286 -23.87 -3.18 9.83
C LEU A 286 -23.16 -4.44 10.35
N ASN A 287 -23.37 -5.61 9.73
CA ASN A 287 -22.56 -6.81 10.02
C ASN A 287 -21.07 -6.56 9.74
N ASN A 288 -20.74 -5.64 8.82
CA ASN A 288 -19.36 -5.30 8.51
C ASN A 288 -18.65 -4.63 9.69
N VAL A 289 -19.36 -3.93 10.59
CA VAL A 289 -18.76 -3.39 11.83
C VAL A 289 -18.18 -4.52 12.67
N VAL A 290 -18.93 -5.62 12.81
CA VAL A 290 -18.49 -6.80 13.57
C VAL A 290 -17.33 -7.52 12.85
N ARG A 291 -17.43 -7.69 11.52
CA ARG A 291 -16.35 -8.31 10.72
C ARG A 291 -15.04 -7.53 10.87
N VAL A 292 -15.09 -6.22 10.67
CA VAL A 292 -13.93 -5.32 10.77
C VAL A 292 -13.36 -5.33 12.18
N ALA A 293 -14.19 -5.37 13.24
CA ALA A 293 -13.69 -5.44 14.61
C ALA A 293 -12.87 -6.72 14.87
N LEU A 294 -13.33 -7.88 14.39
CA LEU A 294 -12.60 -9.14 14.52
C LEU A 294 -11.31 -9.16 13.69
N GLN A 295 -11.36 -8.64 12.47
CA GLN A 295 -10.21 -8.52 11.57
C GLN A 295 -9.15 -7.57 12.14
N ALA A 296 -9.57 -6.43 12.69
CA ALA A 296 -8.71 -5.48 13.37
C ALA A 296 -8.07 -6.11 14.61
N MET A 297 -8.84 -6.87 15.40
CA MET A 297 -8.32 -7.60 16.55
C MET A 297 -7.24 -8.62 16.14
N ALA A 298 -7.45 -9.38 15.06
CA ALA A 298 -6.45 -10.30 14.53
C ALA A 298 -5.17 -9.57 14.07
N ALA A 299 -5.30 -8.41 13.41
CA ALA A 299 -4.17 -7.58 13.00
C ALA A 299 -3.36 -7.05 14.19
N VAL A 300 -4.04 -6.59 15.24
CA VAL A 300 -3.41 -6.11 16.48
C VAL A 300 -2.72 -7.25 17.21
N LEU A 301 -3.41 -8.36 17.47
CA LEU A 301 -2.80 -9.53 18.14
C LEU A 301 -1.67 -10.15 17.31
N GLY A 302 -1.75 -10.02 15.99
CA GLY A 302 -0.70 -10.38 15.06
C GLY A 302 0.50 -9.44 15.05
N GLY A 303 0.44 -8.26 15.69
CA GLY A 303 1.58 -7.37 15.87
C GLY A 303 1.84 -6.37 14.72
N THR A 304 0.80 -5.85 14.06
CA THR A 304 0.90 -4.81 13.00
C THR A 304 1.47 -3.47 13.48
N GLN A 305 2.14 -2.70 12.62
CA GLN A 305 2.70 -1.37 12.97
C GLN A 305 1.78 -0.21 12.58
N SER A 306 0.86 -0.44 11.64
CA SER A 306 -0.13 0.55 11.21
C SER A 306 -1.38 -0.20 10.74
N LEU A 307 -2.57 0.31 11.03
CA LEU A 307 -3.82 -0.39 10.71
C LEU A 307 -4.81 0.54 10.02
N HIS A 308 -5.41 0.02 8.95
CA HIS A 308 -6.61 0.54 8.31
C HIS A 308 -7.77 -0.39 8.63
N THR A 309 -8.84 0.19 9.14
CA THR A 309 -10.12 -0.49 9.31
C THR A 309 -11.08 0.03 8.25
N ASN A 310 -11.61 -0.87 7.43
CA ASN A 310 -12.58 -0.50 6.40
C ASN A 310 -13.86 0.03 7.06
N ALA A 311 -14.58 0.86 6.33
CA ALA A 311 -15.87 1.34 6.76
C ALA A 311 -16.96 0.30 6.47
N TYR A 312 -18.10 0.38 7.18
CA TYR A 312 -19.16 -0.62 7.03
C TYR A 312 -19.85 -0.58 5.65
N ASP A 313 -19.67 0.52 4.90
CA ASP A 313 -20.21 0.79 3.57
C ASP A 313 -19.26 0.42 2.41
N GLU A 314 -18.16 -0.27 2.69
CA GLU A 314 -17.11 -0.67 1.73
C GLU A 314 -17.64 -1.28 0.42
N ALA A 315 -18.60 -2.20 0.51
CA ALA A 315 -19.14 -2.92 -0.64
C ALA A 315 -20.10 -2.07 -1.51
N LEU A 316 -20.34 -0.81 -1.14
CA LEU A 316 -21.31 0.06 -1.77
C LEU A 316 -20.69 1.37 -2.30
N THR A 317 -19.83 2.01 -1.52
CA THR A 317 -19.26 3.31 -1.86
C THR A 317 -18.02 3.62 -1.01
N LEU A 318 -17.35 4.73 -1.31
CA LEU A 318 -16.26 5.24 -0.49
C LEU A 318 -16.81 5.77 0.85
N PRO A 319 -16.02 5.69 1.94
CA PRO A 319 -16.52 5.99 3.27
C PRO A 319 -17.12 7.40 3.41
N THR A 320 -18.29 7.48 4.04
CA THR A 320 -18.81 8.73 4.59
C THR A 320 -18.01 9.16 5.82
N GLU A 321 -18.14 10.42 6.27
CA GLU A 321 -17.52 10.86 7.54
C GLU A 321 -17.98 10.00 8.72
N HIS A 322 -19.26 9.62 8.75
CA HIS A 322 -19.80 8.78 9.82
C HIS A 322 -19.21 7.37 9.80
N SER A 323 -19.21 6.70 8.64
CA SER A 323 -18.71 5.33 8.54
C SER A 323 -17.19 5.26 8.72
N ALA A 324 -16.44 6.26 8.24
CA ALA A 324 -15.01 6.42 8.51
C ALA A 324 -14.72 6.65 10.00
N THR A 325 -15.55 7.44 10.69
CA THR A 325 -15.43 7.65 12.14
C THR A 325 -15.67 6.35 12.90
N VAL A 326 -16.70 5.58 12.54
CA VAL A 326 -16.96 4.26 13.17
C VAL A 326 -15.77 3.34 12.98
N ALA A 327 -15.19 3.29 11.78
CA ALA A 327 -13.99 2.50 11.52
C ALA A 327 -12.81 2.93 12.42
N LEU A 328 -12.55 4.24 12.54
CA LEU A 328 -11.52 4.75 13.45
C LEU A 328 -11.81 4.40 14.92
N ARG A 329 -13.08 4.48 15.35
CA ARG A 329 -13.49 4.10 16.72
C ARG A 329 -13.22 2.63 17.00
N THR A 330 -13.37 1.73 16.03
CA THR A 330 -12.98 0.32 16.18
C THR A 330 -11.53 0.19 16.66
N GLN A 331 -10.59 0.92 16.05
CA GLN A 331 -9.19 0.88 16.47
C GLN A 331 -8.98 1.50 17.86
N GLN A 332 -9.67 2.59 18.18
CA GLN A 332 -9.55 3.26 19.48
C GLN A 332 -10.10 2.41 20.62
N LEU A 333 -11.22 1.71 20.40
CA LEU A 333 -11.76 0.74 21.36
C LEU A 333 -10.74 -0.38 21.62
N LEU A 334 -10.16 -0.95 20.57
CA LEU A 334 -9.09 -1.95 20.72
C LEU A 334 -7.90 -1.39 21.52
N ALA A 335 -7.47 -0.16 21.22
CA ALA A 335 -6.30 0.45 21.83
C ALA A 335 -6.50 0.84 23.30
N TYR A 336 -7.71 1.23 23.71
CA TYR A 336 -7.92 1.88 25.01
C TYR A 336 -8.88 1.15 25.95
N GLU A 337 -9.70 0.21 25.46
CA GLU A 337 -10.72 -0.45 26.29
C GLU A 337 -10.52 -1.97 26.45
N THR A 338 -9.72 -2.62 25.59
CA THR A 338 -9.64 -4.09 25.58
C THR A 338 -8.50 -4.69 26.41
N GLY A 339 -7.49 -3.89 26.78
CA GLY A 339 -6.26 -4.37 27.42
C GLY A 339 -5.31 -5.17 26.52
N VAL A 340 -5.68 -5.40 25.25
CA VAL A 340 -4.82 -6.12 24.28
C VAL A 340 -3.43 -5.49 24.11
N PRO A 341 -3.27 -4.16 24.10
CA PRO A 341 -1.95 -3.53 24.01
C PRO A 341 -1.02 -3.78 25.21
N ASP A 342 -1.53 -4.26 26.34
CA ASP A 342 -0.79 -4.33 27.62
C ASP A 342 0.19 -5.52 27.68
N VAL A 343 0.03 -6.50 26.79
CA VAL A 343 0.87 -7.71 26.72
C VAL A 343 1.35 -7.92 25.29
N THR A 344 2.65 -8.18 25.13
CA THR A 344 3.24 -8.48 23.82
C THR A 344 2.98 -9.94 23.43
N ASP A 345 2.50 -10.17 22.20
CA ASP A 345 2.14 -11.50 21.65
C ASP A 345 1.37 -12.36 22.66
N PRO A 346 0.20 -11.88 23.14
CA PRO A 346 -0.53 -12.54 24.24
C PRO A 346 -1.03 -13.95 23.88
N LEU A 347 -1.04 -14.30 22.58
CA LEU A 347 -1.42 -15.63 22.09
C LEU A 347 -0.23 -16.58 21.96
N GLY A 348 1.00 -16.11 22.13
CA GLY A 348 2.20 -16.92 22.02
C GLY A 348 2.26 -18.00 23.11
N GLY A 349 2.48 -19.25 22.70
CA GLY A 349 2.39 -20.45 23.54
C GLY A 349 1.09 -21.24 23.37
N SER A 350 0.08 -20.70 22.67
CA SER A 350 -1.12 -21.46 22.28
C SER A 350 -0.74 -22.61 21.34
N TYR A 351 -1.03 -23.86 21.74
CA TYR A 351 -0.66 -25.05 20.95
C TYR A 351 -1.16 -25.00 19.51
N TYR A 352 -2.40 -24.56 19.31
CA TYR A 352 -2.99 -24.45 17.98
C TYR A 352 -2.29 -23.36 17.16
N LEU A 353 -2.13 -22.16 17.74
CA LEU A 353 -1.56 -21.03 17.01
C LEU A 353 -0.09 -21.27 16.65
N GLU A 354 0.71 -21.85 17.55
CA GLU A 354 2.11 -22.17 17.25
C GLU A 354 2.22 -23.20 16.12
N SER A 355 1.40 -24.26 16.15
CA SER A 355 1.38 -25.25 15.06
C SER A 355 0.93 -24.65 13.74
N LEU A 356 -0.06 -23.74 13.76
CA LEU A 356 -0.54 -23.07 12.56
C LEU A 356 0.50 -22.11 11.98
N THR A 357 1.21 -21.36 12.85
CA THR A 357 2.34 -20.51 12.45
C THR A 357 3.47 -21.33 11.82
N ASP A 358 3.81 -22.49 12.38
CA ASP A 358 4.82 -23.39 11.79
C ASP A 358 4.40 -23.91 10.42
N GLN A 359 3.17 -24.39 10.28
CA GLN A 359 2.63 -24.88 9.01
C GLN A 359 2.65 -23.79 7.93
N MET A 360 2.16 -22.59 8.25
CA MET A 360 2.13 -21.47 7.31
C MET A 360 3.51 -21.06 6.82
N GLU A 361 4.51 -21.03 7.72
CA GLU A 361 5.87 -20.75 7.30
C GLU A 361 6.40 -21.82 6.34
N GLN A 362 6.21 -23.10 6.66
CA GLN A 362 6.68 -24.20 5.81
C GLN A 362 6.04 -24.13 4.41
N ASP A 363 4.73 -23.94 4.34
CA ASP A 363 4.00 -23.89 3.07
C ASP A 363 4.37 -22.65 2.26
N ALA A 364 4.50 -21.48 2.91
CA ALA A 364 4.90 -20.26 2.23
C ALA A 364 6.34 -20.35 1.73
N ARG A 365 7.25 -20.96 2.51
CA ARG A 365 8.64 -21.21 2.10
C ARG A 365 8.71 -22.11 0.88
N ALA A 366 7.94 -23.19 0.84
CA ALA A 366 7.88 -24.09 -0.32
C ALA A 366 7.47 -23.34 -1.59
N LEU A 367 6.41 -22.51 -1.54
CA LEU A 367 5.99 -21.71 -2.69
C LEU A 367 7.05 -20.67 -3.11
N ILE A 368 7.75 -20.04 -2.16
CA ILE A 368 8.85 -19.11 -2.46
C ILE A 368 9.97 -19.87 -3.19
N ASP A 369 10.36 -21.04 -2.70
CA ASP A 369 11.43 -21.83 -3.30
C ASP A 369 11.06 -22.30 -4.72
N GLU A 370 9.79 -22.63 -4.98
CA GLU A 370 9.29 -22.91 -6.34
C GLU A 370 9.41 -21.70 -7.27
N VAL A 371 8.98 -20.52 -6.82
CA VAL A 371 9.09 -19.27 -7.61
C VAL A 371 10.55 -18.94 -7.90
N GLU A 372 11.43 -19.10 -6.90
CA GLU A 372 12.85 -18.83 -7.02
C GLU A 372 13.54 -19.83 -7.97
N ALA A 373 13.18 -21.11 -7.92
CA ALA A 373 13.64 -22.12 -8.88
C ALA A 373 13.19 -21.82 -10.31
N GLY A 374 12.02 -21.18 -10.47
CA GLY A 374 11.48 -20.70 -11.74
C GLY A 374 12.08 -19.40 -12.27
N GLY A 375 13.09 -18.83 -11.59
CA GLY A 375 13.76 -17.59 -12.00
C GLY A 375 13.27 -16.32 -11.30
N GLY A 376 12.49 -16.45 -10.22
CA GLY A 376 12.04 -15.34 -9.37
C GLY A 376 10.77 -14.66 -9.85
N ALA A 377 10.39 -13.58 -9.14
CA ALA A 377 9.08 -12.94 -9.31
C ALA A 377 8.83 -12.39 -10.72
N VAL A 378 9.84 -11.78 -11.37
CA VAL A 378 9.68 -11.21 -12.72
C VAL A 378 9.38 -12.30 -13.75
N ALA A 379 10.09 -13.42 -13.69
CA ALA A 379 9.84 -14.56 -14.56
C ALA A 379 8.46 -15.18 -14.30
N ALA A 380 8.08 -15.33 -13.02
CA ALA A 380 6.77 -15.85 -12.64
C ALA A 380 5.61 -14.95 -13.11
N ILE A 381 5.78 -13.62 -13.10
CA ILE A 381 4.81 -12.67 -13.68
C ILE A 381 4.70 -12.87 -15.20
N ALA A 382 5.83 -12.94 -15.90
CA ALA A 382 5.85 -13.11 -17.35
C ALA A 382 5.20 -14.43 -17.81
N LEU A 383 5.31 -15.48 -16.99
CA LEU A 383 4.69 -16.78 -17.22
C LEU A 383 3.24 -16.89 -16.70
N GLY A 384 2.72 -15.84 -16.06
CA GLY A 384 1.36 -15.84 -15.51
C GLY A 384 1.15 -16.74 -14.28
N VAL A 385 2.23 -17.18 -13.61
CA VAL A 385 2.18 -18.17 -12.52
C VAL A 385 1.33 -17.66 -11.36
N PHE A 386 1.55 -16.42 -10.93
CA PHE A 386 0.83 -15.82 -9.82
C PHE A 386 -0.65 -15.64 -10.15
N GLN A 387 -0.97 -15.08 -11.32
CA GLN A 387 -2.34 -14.81 -11.76
C GLN A 387 -3.14 -16.12 -11.86
N GLN A 388 -2.54 -17.18 -12.39
CA GLN A 388 -3.18 -18.50 -12.47
C GLN A 388 -3.42 -19.13 -11.08
N ALA A 389 -2.44 -19.01 -10.17
CA ALA A 389 -2.58 -19.54 -8.80
C ALA A 389 -3.66 -18.80 -7.99
N ILE A 390 -3.70 -17.47 -8.10
CA ILE A 390 -4.71 -16.62 -7.46
C ILE A 390 -6.09 -16.91 -8.07
N GLY A 391 -6.21 -16.92 -9.40
CA GLY A 391 -7.48 -17.18 -10.09
C GLY A 391 -8.07 -18.55 -9.74
N ARG A 392 -7.22 -19.57 -9.58
CA ARG A 392 -7.65 -20.90 -9.11
C ARG A 392 -8.22 -20.86 -7.70
N SER A 393 -7.51 -20.22 -6.76
CA SER A 393 -7.99 -20.11 -5.38
C SER A 393 -9.27 -19.27 -5.28
N ALA A 394 -9.36 -18.17 -6.02
CA ALA A 394 -10.56 -17.34 -6.06
C ALA A 394 -11.78 -18.14 -6.56
N TYR A 395 -11.59 -18.93 -7.62
CA TYR A 395 -12.64 -19.78 -8.17
C TYR A 395 -13.09 -20.86 -7.18
N GLU A 396 -12.16 -21.52 -6.50
CA GLU A 396 -12.48 -22.52 -5.46
C GLU A 396 -13.26 -21.88 -4.29
N GLN A 397 -12.83 -20.71 -3.82
CA GLN A 397 -13.52 -19.97 -2.76
C GLN A 397 -14.95 -19.59 -3.17
N GLN A 398 -15.14 -19.09 -4.40
CA GLN A 398 -16.46 -18.75 -4.91
C GLN A 398 -17.37 -19.97 -5.01
N ARG A 399 -16.84 -21.12 -5.48
CA ARG A 399 -17.58 -22.37 -5.53
C ARG A 399 -18.00 -22.86 -4.15
N ASP A 400 -17.16 -22.69 -3.14
CA ASP A 400 -17.50 -23.09 -1.77
C ASP A 400 -18.58 -22.18 -1.16
N VAL A 401 -18.63 -20.90 -1.54
CA VAL A 401 -19.73 -19.98 -1.16
C VAL A 401 -21.04 -20.40 -1.84
N GLU A 402 -21.01 -20.65 -3.15
CA GLU A 402 -22.20 -21.05 -3.93
C GLU A 402 -22.72 -22.43 -3.53
N ALA A 403 -21.83 -23.35 -3.15
CA ALA A 403 -22.19 -24.66 -2.64
C ALA A 403 -22.66 -24.65 -1.16
N GLY A 404 -22.66 -23.49 -0.49
CA GLY A 404 -23.05 -23.36 0.92
C GLY A 404 -22.05 -23.95 1.93
N LYS A 405 -20.86 -24.37 1.47
CA LYS A 405 -19.79 -24.85 2.37
C LYS A 405 -19.18 -23.72 3.18
N ARG A 406 -19.13 -22.52 2.59
CA ARG A 406 -18.70 -21.29 3.25
C ARG A 406 -19.90 -20.38 3.46
N VAL A 407 -20.25 -20.17 4.72
CA VAL A 407 -21.36 -19.29 5.10
C VAL A 407 -20.93 -17.82 5.07
N ILE A 408 -21.72 -17.00 4.38
CA ILE A 408 -21.65 -15.54 4.40
C ILE A 408 -22.98 -15.01 4.94
N VAL A 409 -22.96 -14.63 6.22
CA VAL A 409 -24.13 -14.10 6.94
C VAL A 409 -24.72 -12.88 6.23
N GLY A 410 -26.02 -12.94 5.94
CA GLY A 410 -26.78 -11.91 5.23
C GLY A 410 -26.73 -12.04 3.69
N VAL A 411 -25.97 -13.01 3.16
CA VAL A 411 -25.84 -13.24 1.70
C VAL A 411 -26.38 -14.60 1.30
N ASN A 412 -25.78 -15.71 1.78
CA ASN A 412 -26.25 -17.06 1.48
C ASN A 412 -26.98 -17.74 2.65
N GLU A 413 -26.79 -17.25 3.88
CA GLU A 413 -27.51 -17.70 5.07
C GLU A 413 -27.95 -16.50 5.92
N TYR A 414 -29.05 -16.66 6.66
CA TYR A 414 -29.66 -15.59 7.47
C TYR A 414 -30.08 -14.35 6.67
N VAL A 415 -30.61 -14.57 5.46
CA VAL A 415 -31.07 -13.52 4.55
C VAL A 415 -32.41 -12.93 5.04
N THR A 416 -32.51 -11.60 5.12
CA THR A 416 -33.72 -10.89 5.61
C THR A 416 -34.60 -10.31 4.49
N GLY A 417 -34.15 -10.36 3.23
CA GLY A 417 -34.88 -9.84 2.06
C GLY A 417 -34.78 -8.32 1.85
N ASP A 418 -34.09 -7.60 2.73
CA ASP A 418 -33.89 -6.16 2.61
C ASP A 418 -32.96 -5.81 1.43
N ALA A 419 -33.31 -4.77 0.68
CA ALA A 419 -32.43 -4.22 -0.34
C ALA A 419 -31.20 -3.56 0.29
N ALA A 420 -30.07 -3.58 -0.43
CA ALA A 420 -28.90 -2.81 -0.04
C ALA A 420 -29.25 -1.30 0.03
N PRO A 421 -28.73 -0.57 1.02
CA PRO A 421 -29.06 0.84 1.16
C PRO A 421 -28.52 1.65 -0.03
N PRO A 422 -29.24 2.66 -0.52
CA PRO A 422 -28.76 3.49 -1.61
C PRO A 422 -27.56 4.32 -1.15
N THR A 423 -26.58 4.47 -2.03
CA THR A 423 -25.41 5.33 -1.82
C THR A 423 -25.48 6.59 -2.67
N ARG A 424 -24.99 7.71 -2.13
CA ARG A 424 -24.95 8.98 -2.83
C ARG A 424 -23.57 9.18 -3.44
N ALA A 425 -23.49 9.19 -4.77
CA ALA A 425 -22.28 9.58 -5.47
C ALA A 425 -22.12 11.12 -5.48
N PRO A 426 -20.89 11.65 -5.36
CA PRO A 426 -20.55 13.01 -5.75
C PRO A 426 -20.88 13.31 -7.21
N ASP A 427 -20.97 14.60 -7.55
CA ASP A 427 -21.03 15.06 -8.94
C ASP A 427 -19.63 15.04 -9.56
N TYR A 428 -19.24 13.89 -10.09
CA TYR A 428 -17.93 13.68 -10.70
C TYR A 428 -17.71 14.50 -11.97
N SER A 429 -18.77 14.86 -12.71
CA SER A 429 -18.67 15.70 -13.90
C SER A 429 -18.21 17.11 -13.54
N LYS A 430 -18.83 17.71 -12.52
CA LYS A 430 -18.42 19.04 -12.04
C LYS A 430 -17.01 19.06 -11.46
N LEU A 431 -16.60 17.96 -10.82
CA LEU A 431 -15.24 17.78 -10.33
C LEU A 431 -14.25 17.77 -11.49
N ALA A 432 -14.48 16.93 -12.51
CA ALA A 432 -13.64 16.85 -13.71
C ALA A 432 -13.50 18.22 -14.37
N GLU A 433 -14.60 18.93 -14.62
CA GLU A 433 -14.56 20.29 -15.18
C GLU A 433 -13.69 21.25 -14.35
N THR A 434 -13.76 21.15 -13.03
CA THR A 434 -12.98 22.01 -12.13
C THR A 434 -11.49 21.71 -12.25
N GLN A 435 -11.14 20.43 -12.30
CA GLN A 435 -9.75 20.00 -12.41
C GLN A 435 -9.16 20.35 -13.78
N GLN A 436 -9.91 20.17 -14.87
CA GLN A 436 -9.52 20.58 -16.23
C GLN A 436 -9.32 22.11 -16.35
N ARG A 437 -10.18 22.90 -15.70
CA ARG A 437 -9.98 24.36 -15.62
C ARG A 437 -8.67 24.71 -14.90
N ARG A 438 -8.34 24.04 -13.79
CA ARG A 438 -7.08 24.24 -13.04
C ARG A 438 -5.86 23.93 -13.91
N LEU A 439 -5.88 22.80 -14.60
CA LEU A 439 -4.84 22.41 -15.55
C LEU A 439 -4.65 23.46 -16.67
N THR A 440 -5.75 23.94 -17.25
CA THR A 440 -5.71 24.98 -18.28
C THR A 440 -5.03 26.25 -17.76
N GLU A 441 -5.39 26.69 -16.54
CA GLU A 441 -4.80 27.88 -15.92
C GLU A 441 -3.34 27.68 -15.52
N LEU A 442 -2.96 26.50 -15.02
CA LEU A 442 -1.57 26.13 -14.72
C LEU A 442 -0.71 26.25 -15.97
N ARG A 443 -1.14 25.63 -17.07
CA ARG A 443 -0.40 25.63 -18.34
C ARG A 443 -0.26 27.03 -18.95
N LYS A 444 -1.21 27.94 -18.71
CA LYS A 444 -1.11 29.36 -19.09
C LYS A 444 -0.11 30.17 -18.26
N LYS A 445 0.00 29.88 -16.95
CA LYS A 445 0.80 30.67 -16.00
C LYS A 445 2.26 30.25 -15.91
N ARG A 446 2.54 28.96 -16.09
CA ARG A 446 3.89 28.40 -15.95
C ARG A 446 4.84 28.89 -17.06
N ASN A 447 6.14 28.79 -16.81
CA ASN A 447 7.14 29.08 -17.83
C ASN A 447 7.30 27.87 -18.78
N ALA A 448 6.76 27.99 -20.00
CA ALA A 448 6.76 26.90 -20.98
C ALA A 448 8.16 26.43 -21.39
N ASP A 449 9.13 27.34 -21.53
CA ASP A 449 10.50 26.99 -21.92
C ASP A 449 11.20 26.19 -20.82
N LYS A 450 10.99 26.56 -19.55
CA LYS A 450 11.53 25.80 -18.40
C LYS A 450 10.92 24.40 -18.32
N VAL A 451 9.61 24.28 -18.52
CA VAL A 451 8.93 22.96 -18.54
C VAL A 451 9.52 22.09 -19.65
N LYS A 452 9.62 22.63 -20.86
CA LYS A 452 10.20 21.91 -22.01
C LYS A 452 11.62 21.45 -21.73
N GLN A 453 12.46 22.32 -21.17
CA GLN A 453 13.83 21.98 -20.80
C GLN A 453 13.88 20.88 -19.73
N ALA A 454 13.05 20.97 -18.70
CA ALA A 454 13.02 19.97 -17.63
C ALA A 454 12.53 18.60 -18.14
N LEU A 455 11.48 18.56 -18.96
CA LEU A 455 10.99 17.33 -19.60
C LEU A 455 12.05 16.70 -20.52
N ALA A 456 12.84 17.49 -21.24
CA ALA A 456 13.97 16.99 -22.01
C ALA A 456 15.06 16.35 -21.11
N GLY A 457 15.25 16.88 -19.90
CA GLY A 457 16.12 16.27 -18.88
C GLY A 457 15.59 14.91 -18.41
N VAL A 458 14.28 14.80 -18.18
CA VAL A 458 13.62 13.52 -17.86
C VAL A 458 13.79 12.53 -19.01
N GLU A 459 13.61 12.96 -20.26
CA GLU A 459 13.78 12.10 -21.43
C GLU A 459 15.22 11.58 -21.56
N ALA A 460 16.21 12.46 -21.40
CA ALA A 460 17.62 12.11 -21.46
C ALA A 460 17.97 11.06 -20.39
N ALA A 461 17.51 11.27 -19.15
CA ALA A 461 17.70 10.31 -18.06
C ALA A 461 16.98 8.98 -18.33
N ALA A 462 15.77 9.00 -18.89
CA ALA A 462 15.03 7.79 -19.25
C ALA A 462 15.76 6.94 -20.31
N ARG A 463 16.41 7.60 -21.28
CA ARG A 463 17.18 6.95 -22.36
C ARG A 463 18.53 6.40 -21.88
N ALA A 464 19.18 7.07 -20.95
CA ALA A 464 20.44 6.61 -20.37
C ALA A 464 20.18 5.52 -19.32
N ALA A 465 20.70 4.31 -19.49
CA ALA A 465 20.29 3.15 -18.69
C ALA A 465 20.56 3.27 -17.17
N THR A 466 21.56 4.04 -16.77
CA THR A 466 22.07 4.10 -15.39
C THR A 466 21.90 5.46 -14.72
N GLU A 467 21.35 6.46 -15.42
CA GLU A 467 21.20 7.80 -14.85
C GLU A 467 20.06 7.85 -13.82
N PRO A 468 20.23 8.66 -12.75
CA PRO A 468 19.15 9.02 -11.84
C PRO A 468 17.89 9.55 -12.55
N LEU A 469 16.71 9.19 -12.05
CA LEU A 469 15.41 9.56 -12.60
C LEU A 469 14.64 10.54 -11.70
N VAL A 470 14.74 10.39 -10.37
CA VAL A 470 13.96 11.19 -9.41
C VAL A 470 14.35 12.66 -9.43
N GLU A 471 15.64 13.00 -9.55
CA GLU A 471 16.09 14.40 -9.60
C GLU A 471 15.57 15.14 -10.85
N PRO A 472 15.70 14.61 -12.08
CA PRO A 472 15.04 15.20 -13.26
C PRO A 472 13.53 15.32 -13.14
N ILE A 473 12.85 14.31 -12.56
CA ILE A 473 11.40 14.38 -12.30
C ILE A 473 11.09 15.53 -11.35
N LEU A 474 11.86 15.69 -10.27
CA LEU A 474 11.69 16.77 -9.30
C LEU A 474 11.89 18.16 -9.94
N ASP A 475 12.88 18.30 -10.81
CA ASP A 475 13.08 19.54 -11.56
C ASP A 475 11.92 19.85 -12.51
N ALA A 476 11.34 18.84 -13.16
CA ALA A 476 10.12 18.99 -13.97
C ALA A 476 8.91 19.41 -13.12
N VAL A 477 8.71 18.79 -11.96
CA VAL A 477 7.66 19.15 -11.01
C VAL A 477 7.83 20.58 -10.50
N ARG A 478 9.05 21.00 -10.16
CA ARG A 478 9.37 22.39 -9.76
C ARG A 478 9.09 23.38 -10.89
N ALA A 479 9.31 22.99 -12.14
CA ALA A 479 8.94 23.78 -13.31
C ALA A 479 7.43 23.79 -13.61
N ARG A 480 6.62 23.05 -12.83
CA ARG A 480 5.18 22.85 -13.01
C ARG A 480 4.82 22.07 -14.29
N ALA A 481 5.66 21.10 -14.66
CA ALA A 481 5.23 20.01 -15.53
C ALA A 481 4.15 19.19 -14.82
N THR A 482 3.18 18.69 -15.60
CA THR A 482 2.10 17.87 -15.05
C THR A 482 2.53 16.41 -14.91
N LEU A 483 1.73 15.65 -14.16
CA LEU A 483 1.87 14.21 -14.01
C LEU A 483 1.79 13.52 -15.38
N GLY A 484 0.80 13.88 -16.21
CA GLY A 484 0.63 13.36 -17.56
C GLY A 484 1.83 13.64 -18.46
N GLU A 485 2.34 14.87 -18.46
CA GLU A 485 3.51 15.25 -19.28
C GLU A 485 4.76 14.46 -18.92
N ILE A 486 5.04 14.28 -17.63
CA ILE A 486 6.18 13.48 -17.17
C ILE A 486 5.96 11.99 -17.52
N SER A 487 4.76 11.48 -17.30
CA SER A 487 4.42 10.10 -17.64
C SER A 487 4.51 9.83 -19.14
N ASP A 488 4.15 10.79 -20.00
CA ASP A 488 4.22 10.69 -21.47
C ASP A 488 5.65 10.66 -21.99
N VAL A 489 6.59 11.38 -21.34
CA VAL A 489 8.01 11.25 -21.64
C VAL A 489 8.46 9.79 -21.45
N PHE A 490 8.09 9.17 -20.34
CA PHE A 490 8.42 7.76 -20.09
C PHE A 490 7.70 6.81 -21.05
N ARG A 491 6.43 7.07 -21.39
CA ARG A 491 5.70 6.27 -22.41
C ARG A 491 6.41 6.33 -23.77
N ALA A 492 6.91 7.49 -24.16
CA ALA A 492 7.62 7.67 -25.43
C ALA A 492 8.96 6.92 -25.47
N VAL A 493 9.66 6.78 -24.33
CA VAL A 493 10.97 6.12 -24.27
C VAL A 493 10.86 4.61 -24.01
N TRP A 494 9.97 4.19 -23.11
CA TRP A 494 9.89 2.80 -22.63
C TRP A 494 8.68 2.04 -23.19
N GLY A 495 7.73 2.72 -23.83
CA GLY A 495 6.46 2.15 -24.24
C GLY A 495 5.50 1.93 -23.06
N VAL A 496 4.43 1.18 -23.34
CA VAL A 496 3.39 0.81 -22.38
C VAL A 496 3.36 -0.72 -22.29
N TYR A 497 3.11 -1.25 -21.09
CA TYR A 497 2.95 -2.69 -20.90
C TYR A 497 1.62 -3.19 -21.48
N ASP A 498 1.68 -4.28 -22.26
CA ASP A 498 0.50 -5.02 -22.74
C ASP A 498 0.43 -6.36 -21.99
N PRO A 499 -0.63 -6.63 -21.23
CA PRO A 499 -0.78 -7.88 -20.49
C PRO A 499 -1.19 -9.09 -21.34
N ARG A 500 -1.41 -8.93 -22.65
CA ARG A 500 -1.91 -9.98 -23.56
C ARG A 500 -0.84 -10.91 -24.12
#